data_AF-A0A9D8X5V0-F1
#
_entry.id   AF-A0A9D8X5V0-F1
#
_cell.length_a   1.000
_cell.length_b   1.000
_cell.length_c   1.000
_cell.angle_alpha   90.00
_cell.angle_beta   90.00
_cell.angle_gamma   90.00
#
_symmetry.space_group_name_H-M   'P 1'
#
loop_
_entity.id
_entity.type
_entity.pdbx_description
1 polymer ?
#
loop_
_entity_poly.entity_id
_entity_poly.type
_entity_poly.pdbx_seq_one_letter_code
_entity_poly.pdbx_strand_id
1 'polypeptide(L)' 'MPYLFVHFKEKVVPDGEAVYFGKSKDGYNWEKVNDGNPVLMSKLGDKGCRDIEIVRLHTGGF' A
#
# COMPACT_ATOMS: atom_id res chain seq x y z
N MET A 1 -18.06 -7.01 -4.09
CA MET A 1 -16.73 -7.31 -3.54
C MET A 1 -15.97 -5.99 -3.42
N PRO A 2 -15.26 -5.71 -2.31
CA PRO A 2 -14.53 -4.46 -2.17
C PRO A 2 -13.32 -4.43 -3.10
N TYR A 3 -12.99 -3.24 -3.62
CA TYR A 3 -11.73 -2.96 -4.30
C TYR A 3 -10.62 -2.76 -3.27
N LEU A 4 -9.41 -3.23 -3.60
CA LEU A 4 -8.19 -2.94 -2.89
C LEU A 4 -7.34 -2.02 -3.76
N PHE A 5 -6.95 -0.88 -3.23
CA PHE A 5 -5.97 0.01 -3.85
C PHE A 5 -4.67 -0.08 -3.07
N VAL A 6 -3.62 -0.48 -3.76
CA VAL A 6 -2.28 -0.55 -3.20
C VAL A 6 -1.43 0.47 -3.91
N HIS A 7 -0.88 1.39 -3.13
CA HIS A 7 -0.22 2.56 -3.65
C HIS A 7 0.93 2.96 -2.73
N PHE A 8 1.90 3.69 -3.27
CA PHE A 8 2.90 4.32 -2.44
C PHE A 8 2.54 5.77 -2.15
N LYS A 9 3.18 6.34 -1.13
CA LYS A 9 3.22 7.79 -0.93
C LYS A 9 4.68 8.21 -0.89
N GLU A 10 5.01 9.21 -1.69
CA GLU A 10 6.30 9.89 -1.59
C GLU A 10 6.34 10.68 -0.28
N LYS A 11 7.48 10.65 0.40
CA LYS A 11 7.74 11.50 1.56
C LYS A 11 8.88 12.46 1.20
N VAL A 12 8.72 13.73 1.58
CA VAL A 12 9.74 14.78 1.41
C VAL A 12 10.95 14.58 2.35
N VAL A 13 10.87 13.64 3.30
CA VAL A 13 11.92 13.33 4.28
C VAL A 13 12.68 12.04 3.93
N PRO A 14 13.91 11.83 4.45
CA PRO A 14 14.83 10.76 4.03
C PRO A 14 14.37 9.32 4.28
N ASP A 15 13.20 9.12 4.90
CA ASP A 15 12.64 7.80 5.19
C ASP A 15 11.85 7.21 4.00
N GLY A 16 11.89 7.87 2.84
CA GLY A 16 11.55 7.28 1.54
C GLY A 16 10.06 7.05 1.29
N GLU A 17 9.77 6.47 0.12
CA GLU A 17 8.45 6.01 -0.30
C GLU A 17 8.01 4.80 0.53
N ALA A 18 6.75 4.72 0.89
CA ALA A 18 6.17 3.58 1.62
C ALA A 18 4.84 3.15 1.01
N VAL A 19 4.50 1.87 1.17
CA VAL A 19 3.28 1.28 0.62
C VAL A 19 2.13 1.38 1.60
N TYR A 20 0.95 1.74 1.09
CA TYR A 20 -0.30 1.92 1.83
C TYR A 20 -1.42 1.20 1.11
N PHE A 21 -2.40 0.75 1.89
CA PHE A 21 -3.61 0.11 1.38
C PHE A 21 -4.82 1.01 1.61
N GLY A 22 -5.69 1.07 0.62
CA GLY A 22 -7.04 1.61 0.72
C GLY A 22 -8.04 0.53 0.30
N LYS A 23 -9.20 0.50 0.97
CA LYS A 23 -10.30 -0.37 0.53
C LYS A 23 -11.51 0.48 0.16
N SER A 24 -12.25 0.04 -0.84
CA SER A 24 -13.46 0.73 -1.28
C SER A 24 -14.56 -0.25 -1.62
N LYS A 25 -15.81 0.10 -1.32
CA LYS A 25 -16.98 -0.68 -1.77
C LYS A 25 -17.38 -0.34 -3.20
N ASP A 26 -17.06 0.86 -3.68
CA ASP A 26 -17.55 1.42 -4.95
C ASP A 26 -16.45 1.86 -5.93
N GLY A 27 -15.19 1.88 -5.51
CA GLY A 27 -14.04 2.34 -6.29
C GLY A 27 -13.83 3.85 -6.27
N TYR A 28 -14.71 4.62 -5.63
CA TYR A 28 -14.66 6.08 -5.57
C TYR A 28 -14.35 6.60 -4.16
N ASN A 29 -14.96 5.96 -3.14
CA ASN A 29 -14.80 6.33 -1.74
C ASN A 29 -13.86 5.34 -1.05
N TRP A 30 -12.75 5.84 -0.52
CA TRP A 30 -11.67 5.01 0.00
C TRP A 30 -11.56 5.14 1.52
N GLU A 31 -11.59 4.00 2.20
CA GLU A 31 -11.30 3.88 3.62
C GLU A 31 -9.83 3.53 3.83
N LYS A 32 -9.18 4.20 4.79
CA LYS A 32 -7.81 3.88 5.19
C LYS A 32 -7.74 2.47 5.78
N VAL A 33 -6.74 1.71 5.36
CA VAL A 33 -6.37 0.43 5.99
C VAL A 33 -5.20 0.67 6.94
N ASN A 34 -5.06 -0.17 7.98
CA ASN A 34 -3.99 -0.07 8.98
C ASN A 34 -3.91 1.32 9.64
N ASP A 35 -5.07 1.90 9.95
CA ASP A 35 -5.21 3.26 10.50
C ASP A 35 -4.58 4.39 9.65
N GLY A 36 -4.23 4.10 8.40
CA GLY A 36 -3.51 5.01 7.52
C GLY A 36 -1.98 4.95 7.66
N ASN A 37 -1.47 4.04 8.49
CA ASN A 37 -0.04 3.73 8.61
C ASN A 37 0.43 2.89 7.42
N PRO A 38 1.73 2.97 7.07
CA PRO A 38 2.29 2.17 5.99
C PRO A 38 2.18 0.68 6.31
N VAL A 39 1.87 -0.11 5.28
CA VAL A 39 1.78 -1.58 5.34
C VAL A 39 3.14 -2.20 5.07
N LEU A 40 3.95 -1.59 4.21
CA LEU A 40 5.32 -2.01 3.90
C LEU A 40 6.26 -0.81 3.81
N MET A 41 7.45 -0.96 4.40
CA MET A 41 8.55 0.01 4.35
C MET A 41 9.87 -0.73 4.17
N SER A 42 10.82 -0.15 3.44
CA SER A 42 12.18 -0.65 3.39
C SER A 42 13.01 -0.07 4.53
N LYS A 43 13.88 -0.89 5.12
CA LYS A 43 14.89 -0.47 6.10
C LYS A 43 16.32 -0.53 5.55
N LEU A 44 16.45 -0.85 4.27
CA LEU A 44 17.73 -1.09 3.60
C LEU A 44 18.02 0.04 2.59
N GLY A 45 19.29 0.40 2.42
CA GLY A 45 19.72 1.40 1.45
C GLY A 45 18.96 2.72 1.59
N ASP A 46 18.43 3.22 0.48
CA ASP A 46 17.66 4.48 0.38
C ASP A 46 16.27 4.42 1.05
N LYS A 47 15.89 3.27 1.62
CA LYS A 47 14.65 3.05 2.40
C LYS A 47 13.33 3.23 1.63
N GLY A 48 13.36 3.61 0.36
CA GLY A 48 12.17 3.70 -0.49
C GLY A 48 11.59 2.34 -0.87
N CYS A 49 10.26 2.27 -0.98
CA CYS A 49 9.51 1.12 -1.47
C CYS A 49 8.34 1.62 -2.35
N ARG A 50 8.38 1.29 -3.64
CA ARG A 50 7.41 1.71 -4.67
C ARG A 50 7.23 0.66 -5.77
N ASP A 51 6.48 1.02 -6.81
CA ASP A 51 6.25 0.20 -8.02
C ASP A 51 5.66 -1.19 -7.66
N ILE A 52 4.54 -1.17 -6.94
CA ILE A 52 3.93 -2.39 -6.37
C ILE A 52 3.13 -3.17 -7.41
N GLU A 53 3.30 -4.49 -7.41
CA GLU A 53 2.42 -5.46 -8.06
C GLU A 53 1.80 -6.38 -6.98
N ILE A 54 0.52 -6.75 -7.13
CA ILE A 54 -0.16 -7.70 -6.24
C ILE A 54 -0.69 -8.89 -7.01
N VAL A 55 -0.41 -10.09 -6.50
CA VAL A 55 -0.87 -11.35 -7.07
C VAL A 55 -1.77 -12.04 -6.05
N ARG A 56 -2.98 -12.42 -6.48
CA ARG A 56 -3.90 -13.18 -5.60
C ARG A 56 -3.52 -14.65 -5.61
N LEU A 57 -3.27 -15.23 -4.44
CA LEU A 57 -2.98 -16.66 -4.31
C LEU A 57 -4.25 -17.50 -4.51
N HIS A 58 -4.09 -18.71 -5.06
CA HIS A 58 -5.19 -19.66 -5.27
C HIS A 58 -5.85 -20.11 -3.95
N THR A 59 -5.08 -20.13 -2.86
CA THR A 59 -5.56 -20.42 -1.50
C THR A 59 -6.30 -19.24 -0.85
N GLY A 60 -6.45 -18.12 -1.55
CA GLY A 60 -6.92 -16.86 -0.99
C GLY A 60 -5.78 -16.02 -0.40
N GLY A 61 -6.08 -14.75 -0.13
CA GLY A 61 -5.06 -13.74 0.20
C GLY A 61 -4.31 -13.23 -1.03
N PHE A 62 -3.25 -12.49 -0.76
CA PHE A 62 -2.29 -11.92 -1.71
C PHE A 62 -0.88 -12.08 -1.14
#